data_AF-A0A853IWF4-F1
#
_entry.id   AF-A0A853IWF4-F1
#
_cell.length_a   1.000
_cell.length_b   1.000
_cell.length_c   1.000
_cell.angle_alpha   90.00
_cell.angle_beta   90.00
_cell.angle_gamma   90.00
#
_symmetry.space_group_name_H-M   'P 1'
#
loop_
_entity.id
_entity.type
_entity.pdbx_description
1 polymer ?
#
loop_
_entity_poly.entity_id
_entity_poly.type
_entity_poly.pdbx_seq_one_letter_code
_entity_poly.pdbx_strand_id
1 'polypeptide(L)'
;MNALDGSRLLDQIARLTPEQQAALLAVAFEGEYWRPNCPSCGVKMLERDARKSGERFWGCENFPRCKTTQPMTRAAAMTPQANG
;
A
#
# COMPACT_ATOMS: atom_id res chain seq x y z
N MET A 1 -20.09 11.82 14.89
CA MET A 1 -18.87 11.43 14.16
C MET A 1 -19.08 11.85 12.71
N ASN A 2 -18.30 12.82 12.21
CA ASN A 2 -18.44 13.35 10.85
C ASN A 2 -17.56 12.56 9.90
N ALA A 3 -18.09 11.49 9.32
CA ALA A 3 -17.44 10.85 8.19
C ALA A 3 -17.61 11.74 6.95
N LEU A 4 -16.51 12.10 6.30
CA LEU A 4 -16.55 12.69 4.97
C LEU A 4 -16.77 11.56 3.96
N ASP A 5 -17.72 11.75 3.05
CA ASP A 5 -17.86 10.87 1.89
C ASP A 5 -16.71 11.10 0.88
N GLY A 6 -16.48 10.11 0.02
CA GLY A 6 -15.37 10.13 -0.94
C GLY A 6 -15.44 11.31 -1.91
N SER A 7 -16.64 11.68 -2.37
CA SER A 7 -16.84 12.83 -3.26
C SER A 7 -16.37 14.14 -2.63
N ARG A 8 -16.74 14.39 -1.37
CA ARG A 8 -16.36 15.61 -0.66
C ARG A 8 -14.85 15.71 -0.42
N LEU A 9 -14.18 14.58 -0.19
CA LEU A 9 -12.72 14.56 -0.10
C LEU A 9 -12.08 14.94 -1.45
N LEU A 10 -12.58 14.38 -2.55
CA LEU A 10 -12.08 14.69 -3.89
C LEU A 10 -12.28 16.17 -4.24
N ASP A 11 -13.44 16.74 -3.90
CA ASP A 11 -13.72 18.17 -4.10
C ASP A 11 -12.73 19.08 -3.34
N GLN A 12 -12.29 18.67 -2.15
CA GLN A 12 -11.29 19.42 -1.39
C GLN A 12 -9.91 19.35 -2.05
N ILE A 13 -9.49 18.15 -2.48
CA ILE A 13 -8.21 17.97 -3.18
C ILE A 13 -8.20 18.78 -4.48
N ALA A 14 -9.30 18.82 -5.22
CA ALA A 14 -9.42 19.57 -6.47
C ALA A 14 -9.29 21.09 -6.30
N ARG A 15 -9.54 21.63 -5.10
CA ARG A 15 -9.43 23.08 -4.79
C ARG A 15 -8.03 23.51 -4.38
N LEU A 16 -7.12 22.57 -4.12
CA LEU A 16 -5.74 22.86 -3.75
C LEU A 16 -4.97 23.48 -4.93
N THR A 17 -3.96 24.32 -4.63
CA THR A 17 -3.03 24.79 -5.66
C THR A 17 -2.19 23.64 -6.20
N PRO A 18 -1.59 23.75 -7.40
CA PRO A 18 -0.72 22.72 -7.94
C PRO A 18 0.42 22.33 -6.98
N GLU A 19 1.01 23.29 -6.27
CA GLU A 19 2.09 23.05 -5.30
C GLU A 19 1.57 22.27 -4.09
N GLN A 20 0.37 22.59 -3.61
CA GLN A 20 -0.27 21.89 -2.51
C GLN A 20 -0.66 20.46 -2.90
N GLN A 21 -1.14 20.26 -4.12
CA GLN A 21 -1.41 18.92 -4.66
C GLN A 21 -0.13 18.09 -4.78
N ALA A 22 0.96 18.70 -5.26
CA ALA A 22 2.26 18.03 -5.34
C ALA A 22 2.81 17.66 -3.96
N ALA A 23 2.67 18.53 -2.96
CA ALA A 23 3.04 18.22 -1.58
C ALA A 23 2.19 17.08 -1.00
N LEU A 24 0.88 17.10 -1.22
CA LEU A 24 -0.01 16.02 -0.79
C LEU A 24 0.34 14.69 -1.46
N LEU A 25 0.67 14.72 -2.75
CA LEU A 25 1.12 13.56 -3.51
C LEU A 25 2.40 12.97 -2.92
N ALA A 26 3.38 13.82 -2.60
CA ALA A 26 4.64 13.40 -1.98
C ALA A 26 4.39 12.71 -0.63
N VAL A 27 3.52 13.27 0.21
CA VAL A 27 3.15 12.69 1.50
C VAL A 27 2.40 11.36 1.32
N ALA A 28 1.43 11.30 0.40
CA ALA A 28 0.64 10.09 0.16
C ALA A 28 1.49 8.89 -0.31
N PHE A 29 2.62 9.19 -0.96
CA PHE A 29 3.56 8.20 -1.48
C PHE A 29 4.88 8.13 -0.69
N GLU A 30 4.90 8.67 0.53
CA GLU A 30 6.07 8.57 1.42
C GLU A 30 6.23 7.15 1.98
N GLY A 31 7.49 6.72 2.16
CA GLY A 31 7.83 5.44 2.75
C GLY A 31 7.38 4.25 1.90
N GLU A 32 6.94 3.17 2.54
CA GLU A 32 6.59 1.91 1.88
C GLU A 32 5.08 1.82 1.57
N TYR A 33 4.50 2.83 0.91
CA TYR A 33 3.05 2.91 0.66
C TYR A 33 2.50 1.72 -0.14
N TRP A 34 3.32 1.11 -1.01
CA TRP A 34 2.94 0.00 -1.89
C TRP A 34 2.92 -1.35 -1.15
N ARG A 35 3.63 -1.47 -0.01
CA ARG A 35 3.63 -2.69 0.80
C ARG A 35 2.40 -2.71 1.72
N PRO A 36 1.49 -3.69 1.56
CA PRO A 36 0.33 -3.79 2.43
C PRO A 36 0.73 -4.17 3.85
N ASN A 37 -0.11 -3.76 4.79
CA ASN A 37 -0.05 -4.24 6.17
C ASN A 37 -0.83 -5.56 6.27
N CYS A 38 -0.36 -6.45 7.13
CA CYS A 38 -1.00 -7.73 7.41
C CYS A 38 -2.36 -7.49 8.08
N PRO A 39 -3.47 -8.01 7.53
CA PRO A 39 -4.80 -7.79 8.12
C PRO A 39 -4.98 -8.48 9.48
N SER A 40 -4.10 -9.42 9.84
CA SER A 40 -4.16 -10.13 11.11
C SER A 40 -3.40 -9.45 12.24
N CYS A 41 -2.31 -8.73 11.96
CA CYS A 41 -1.44 -8.18 13.02
C CYS A 41 -0.89 -6.77 12.73
N GLY A 42 -1.26 -6.15 11.62
CA GLY A 42 -0.94 -4.76 11.30
C GLY A 42 0.49 -4.49 10.82
N VAL A 43 1.43 -5.44 10.95
CA VAL A 43 2.80 -5.25 10.47
C VAL A 43 2.89 -5.36 8.95
N LYS A 44 3.94 -4.78 8.35
CA LYS A 44 4.17 -4.86 6.90
C LYS A 44 4.27 -6.31 6.41
N MET A 45 3.83 -6.55 5.19
CA MET A 45 4.01 -7.83 4.50
C MET A 45 5.24 -7.78 3.59
N LEU A 46 5.87 -8.93 3.39
CA LEU A 46 7.02 -9.14 2.51
C LEU A 46 6.57 -9.85 1.23
N GLU A 47 7.19 -9.50 0.12
CA GLU A 47 7.06 -10.25 -1.13
C GLU A 47 7.78 -11.60 -1.01
N ARG A 48 7.11 -12.68 -1.44
CA ARG A 48 7.63 -14.04 -1.38
C ARG A 48 7.18 -14.82 -2.61
N ASP A 49 7.97 -15.80 -3.01
CA ASP A 49 7.63 -16.70 -4.11
C ASP A 49 7.03 -18.01 -3.59
N ALA A 50 5.93 -18.45 -4.20
CA ALA A 50 5.31 -19.73 -3.90
C ALA A 50 6.20 -20.86 -4.43
N ARG A 51 6.61 -21.80 -3.57
CA ARG A 51 7.54 -22.89 -3.93
C ARG A 51 7.09 -23.76 -5.10
N LYS A 52 5.78 -23.89 -5.32
CA LYS A 52 5.20 -24.78 -6.35
C LYS A 52 4.95 -24.07 -7.67
N SER A 53 4.28 -22.91 -7.63
CA SER A 53 3.90 -22.17 -8.85
C SER A 53 4.93 -21.11 -9.25
N GLY A 54 5.83 -20.71 -8.36
CA GLY A 54 6.73 -19.56 -8.56
C GLY A 54 6.00 -18.21 -8.50
N GLU A 55 4.71 -18.19 -8.22
CA GLU A 55 3.93 -16.94 -8.16
C GLU A 55 4.27 -16.14 -6.91
N ARG A 56 4.33 -14.83 -7.07
CA ARG A 56 4.58 -13.90 -5.97
C ARG A 56 3.32 -13.68 -5.13
N PHE A 57 3.51 -13.61 -3.82
CA PHE A 57 2.46 -13.32 -2.85
C PHE A 57 2.99 -12.47 -1.70
N TRP A 58 2.09 -11.81 -0.98
CA TRP A 58 2.43 -11.12 0.27
C TRP A 58 2.40 -12.11 1.43
N GLY A 59 3.51 -12.29 2.13
CA GLY A 59 3.58 -13.04 3.39
C GLY A 59 3.88 -12.14 4.57
N CYS A 60 3.25 -12.38 5.73
CA CYS A 60 3.52 -11.60 6.93
C CYS A 60 5.01 -11.63 7.32
N GLU A 61 5.56 -10.48 7.69
CA GLU A 61 6.94 -10.35 8.19
C GLU A 61 7.18 -11.15 9.48
N ASN A 62 6.14 -11.29 10.32
CA ASN A 62 6.18 -12.05 11.58
C ASN A 62 6.08 -13.59 11.41
N PHE A 63 6.22 -14.14 10.21
CA PHE A 63 6.30 -15.59 10.05
C PHE A 63 7.50 -16.16 10.85
N PRO A 64 7.37 -17.29 11.58
CA PRO A 64 6.27 -18.26 11.59
C PRO A 64 5.12 -17.96 12.57
N ARG A 65 5.23 -16.90 13.38
CA ARG A 65 4.22 -16.54 14.40
C ARG A 65 2.92 -16.03 13.80
N CYS A 66 2.97 -15.37 12.65
CA CYS A 66 1.80 -15.01 11.85
C CYS A 66 1.96 -15.62 10.45
N LYS A 67 1.01 -16.47 10.05
CA LYS A 67 1.04 -17.22 8.77
C LYS A 67 0.12 -16.62 7.71
N THR A 68 -0.47 -15.45 7.97
CA THR A 68 -1.36 -14.77 7.02
C THR A 68 -0.61 -14.45 5.73
N THR A 69 -1.24 -14.78 4.61
CA THR A 69 -0.80 -14.43 3.26
C THR A 69 -1.90 -13.65 2.54
N GLN A 70 -1.52 -12.90 1.52
CA GLN A 70 -2.43 -12.20 0.62
C GLN A 70 -1.94 -12.37 -0.82
N PRO A 71 -2.85 -12.48 -1.80
CA PRO A 71 -2.46 -12.51 -3.20
C PRO A 71 -1.84 -11.16 -3.59
N MET A 72 -0.87 -11.18 -4.51
CA MET A 72 -0.44 -9.96 -5.18
C MET A 72 -1.36 -9.65 -6.34
N THR A 73 -2.07 -8.52 -6.27
CA THR A 73 -2.82 -8.00 -7.42
C THR A 73 -1.86 -7.38 -8.43
N ARG A 74 -2.28 -7.28 -9.70
CA ARG A 74 -1.48 -6.63 -10.77
C ARG A 74 -1.04 -5.20 -10.42
N ALA A 75 -1.84 -4.47 -9.65
CA ALA A 75 -1.48 -3.13 -9.17
C ALA A 75 -0.40 -3.17 -8.07
N ALA A 76 -0.44 -4.17 -7.18
CA ALA A 76 0.58 -4.35 -6.14
C ALA A 76 1.92 -4.88 -6.69
N ALA A 77 1.91 -5.57 -7.84
CA ALA A 77 3.10 -6.04 -8.53
C ALA A 77 3.92 -4.90 -9.19
N MET A 78 3.33 -3.71 -9.31
CA MET A 78 4.04 -2.50 -9.72
C MET A 78 4.74 -1.91 -8.50
N THR A 79 5.85 -2.51 -8.07
CA THR A 79 6.77 -1.85 -7.15
C THR A 79 7.20 -0.52 -7.78
N PRO A 80 6.98 0.63 -7.13
CA PRO A 80 7.66 1.86 -7.54
C PRO A 80 9.14 1.52 -7.50
N GLN A 81 9.86 1.73 -8.61
CA GLN A 81 11.32 1.71 -8.52
C GLN A 81 11.68 2.67 -7.40
N ALA A 82 12.43 2.18 -6.41
CA ALA A 82 13.00 3.05 -5.40
C ALA A 82 13.74 4.16 -6.16
N ASN A 83 13.27 5.41 -6.05
CA ASN A 83 14.06 6.55 -6.47
C ASN A 83 15.29 6.53 -5.54
N GLY A 84 16.38 5.96 -6.04
CA GLY A 84 17.72 6.19 -5.52
C GLY A 84 18.21 7.58 -5.90
#